data_AF-B8ERU2-F1
#
_entry.id   AF-B8ERU2-F1
#
_cell.length_a   1.000
_cell.length_b   1.000
_cell.length_c   1.000
_cell.angle_alpha   90.00
_cell.angle_beta   90.00
_cell.angle_gamma   90.00
#
_symmetry.space_group_name_H-M   'P 1'
#
loop_
_entity.id
_entity.type
_entity.pdbx_description
1 polymer ?
#
loop_
_entity_poly.entity_id
_entity_poly.type
_entity_poly.pdbx_seq_one_letter_code
_entity_poly.pdbx_strand_id
1 'polypeptide(L)'
;MAEFAGGPRIGAEAEAAENAARERLSLKRELIIAQDHLADVEDRLAGLKPLMQAASLLRLAPRLGIGLCVLVWRTVALLWRWPVALRKIGDARFRSARLALDPASGAWTRRLDRAAFWRNLRRSSGFFHPPLYAVRLRQRIGLARRPKVLHAIANVWVGGSTQLVVDLYDYLGHRIEMETITSSLPPHGAHKGMTIRLAPQPVSRHAVRAVFSRFRPDLVHIHYWGDVDEPWYRAIFEVAAEFECPVVQNVNTPVAPFADSPVACNVFVSQSVFDRFGSKAPAKVIYPGIDLDRFARPAIPAAGAFDTIGMIYRLENDKLNAQAIELFIAVVKKRPATRAIIIGDGSLFAHFRRRVIEEGLLPHFEFSGYVPFEELPAFLARFKIFVAPVRQESFGQVVPFAMSCGLAVAGYRIGAVPEILGGDETLGDTLDETAGIIAALLDDRDRIEALGRRNRAIAKARFSVGAMAAAYCSLYRDIAPKDFEMAPGLPDAVLFPL
;
A
#
# COMPACT_ATOMS: atom_id res chain seq x y z
N MET A 1 40.76 29.23 -20.63
CA MET A 1 41.14 28.92 -19.23
C MET A 1 40.02 28.13 -18.59
N ALA A 2 40.38 27.00 -17.97
CA ALA A 2 39.58 26.07 -17.13
C ALA A 2 38.43 25.32 -17.85
N GLU A 3 38.64 24.12 -18.41
CA GLU A 3 38.82 22.78 -17.81
C GLU A 3 37.58 22.15 -17.14
N PHE A 4 37.11 21.08 -17.80
CA PHE A 4 36.15 20.09 -17.36
C PHE A 4 36.67 19.32 -16.13
N ALA A 5 35.85 19.24 -15.08
CA ALA A 5 36.02 18.27 -14.00
C ALA A 5 34.68 17.59 -13.72
N GLY A 6 34.63 16.25 -13.83
CA GLY A 6 33.46 15.49 -13.36
C GLY A 6 33.21 14.12 -14.00
N GLY A 7 34.16 13.19 -13.87
CA GLY A 7 33.86 11.75 -13.80
C GLY A 7 34.65 11.13 -12.64
N PRO A 8 34.31 9.95 -12.07
CA PRO A 8 33.24 9.00 -12.46
C PRO A 8 32.33 8.54 -11.29
N ARG A 9 31.01 8.47 -11.50
CA ARG A 9 30.06 7.77 -10.60
C ARG A 9 29.90 6.26 -10.90
N ILE A 10 30.64 5.74 -11.88
CA ILE A 10 30.52 4.35 -12.37
C ILE A 10 31.38 3.38 -11.54
N GLY A 11 32.41 3.87 -10.84
CA GLY A 11 33.32 3.03 -10.05
C GLY A 11 32.68 2.43 -8.79
N ALA A 12 31.82 3.18 -8.10
CA ALA A 12 31.26 2.76 -6.81
C ALA A 12 30.22 1.63 -6.93
N GLU A 13 29.44 1.61 -8.01
CA GLU A 13 28.46 0.53 -8.26
C GLU A 13 29.14 -0.75 -8.75
N ALA A 14 30.21 -0.65 -9.53
CA ALA A 14 31.03 -1.77 -9.94
C ALA A 14 31.77 -2.41 -8.74
N GLU A 15 32.31 -1.58 -7.84
CA GLU A 15 32.99 -2.04 -6.62
C GLU A 15 32.02 -2.69 -5.62
N ALA A 16 30.79 -2.18 -5.51
CA ALA A 16 29.73 -2.80 -4.71
C ALA A 16 29.28 -4.17 -5.26
N ALA A 17 29.18 -4.30 -6.59
CA ALA A 17 28.86 -5.57 -7.25
C ALA A 17 29.98 -6.60 -7.09
N GLU A 18 31.24 -6.18 -7.18
CA GLU A 18 32.40 -7.06 -6.98
C GLU A 18 32.52 -7.53 -5.53
N ASN A 19 32.28 -6.65 -4.55
CA ASN A 19 32.26 -7.01 -3.13
C ASN A 19 31.13 -8.00 -2.80
N ALA A 20 29.92 -7.79 -3.34
CA ALA A 20 28.81 -8.73 -3.17
C ALA A 20 29.08 -10.11 -3.81
N ALA A 21 29.82 -10.14 -4.94
CA ALA A 21 30.25 -11.38 -5.57
C ALA A 21 31.30 -12.13 -4.73
N ARG A 22 32.27 -11.42 -4.15
CA ARG A 22 33.27 -11.99 -3.23
C ARG A 22 32.63 -12.54 -1.96
N GLU A 23 31.66 -11.82 -1.40
CA GLU A 23 30.92 -12.25 -0.19
C GLU A 23 30.08 -13.51 -0.46
N ARG A 24 29.40 -13.59 -1.62
CA ARG A 24 28.71 -14.82 -2.06
C ARG A 24 29.66 -16.01 -2.26
N LEU A 25 30.87 -15.77 -2.77
CA LEU A 25 31.88 -16.81 -2.92
C LEU A 25 32.42 -17.30 -1.57
N SER A 26 32.59 -16.38 -0.61
CA SER A 26 32.97 -16.71 0.77
C SER A 26 31.92 -17.57 1.46
N LEU A 27 30.64 -17.18 1.38
CA LEU A 27 29.52 -17.94 1.94
C LEU A 27 29.34 -19.31 1.29
N LYS A 28 29.58 -19.44 -0.03
CA LYS A 28 29.60 -20.76 -0.70
C LYS A 28 30.73 -21.65 -0.21
N ARG A 29 31.93 -21.09 0.02
CA ARG A 29 33.07 -21.84 0.58
C ARG A 29 32.79 -22.30 2.01
N GLU A 30 32.24 -21.43 2.85
CA GLU A 30 31.86 -21.79 4.23
C GLU A 30 30.77 -22.87 4.26
N LEU A 31 29.81 -22.82 3.33
CA LEU A 31 28.76 -23.84 3.22
C LEU A 31 29.32 -25.21 2.79
N ILE A 32 30.29 -25.23 1.86
CA ILE A 32 30.96 -26.46 1.44
C ILE A 32 31.79 -27.04 2.59
N ILE A 33 32.54 -26.20 3.31
CA ILE A 33 33.30 -26.61 4.50
C ILE A 33 32.36 -27.19 5.58
N ALA A 34 31.20 -26.56 5.80
CA ALA A 34 30.21 -27.07 6.74
C ALA A 34 29.60 -28.41 6.29
N GLN A 35 29.40 -28.62 4.99
CA GLN A 35 28.90 -29.89 4.43
C GLN A 35 29.94 -31.01 4.52
N ASP A 36 31.21 -30.71 4.25
CA ASP A 36 32.31 -31.67 4.39
C ASP A 36 32.54 -32.06 5.86
N HIS A 37 32.43 -31.10 6.79
CA HIS A 37 32.45 -31.40 8.22
C HIS A 37 31.28 -32.26 8.66
N LEU A 38 30.09 -32.08 8.08
CA LEU A 38 28.93 -32.92 8.36
C LEU A 38 29.14 -34.35 7.86
N ALA A 39 29.71 -34.51 6.66
CA ALA A 39 30.05 -35.80 6.09
C ALA A 39 31.14 -36.53 6.90
N ASP A 40 32.20 -35.84 7.35
CA ASP A 40 33.24 -36.43 8.22
C ASP A 40 32.67 -36.86 9.59
N VAL A 41 31.70 -36.11 10.12
CA VAL A 41 30.98 -36.50 11.34
C VAL A 41 30.11 -37.74 11.11
N GLU A 42 29.41 -37.83 9.98
CA GLU A 42 28.60 -39.00 9.61
C GLU A 42 29.46 -40.26 9.39
N ASP A 43 30.64 -40.12 8.78
CA ASP A 43 31.56 -41.24 8.53
C ASP A 43 32.25 -41.73 9.82
N ARG A 44 32.63 -40.79 10.72
CA ARG A 44 33.10 -41.13 12.08
C ARG A 44 32.02 -41.81 12.93
N LEU A 45 30.75 -41.42 12.76
CA LEU A 45 29.61 -42.08 13.40
C LEU A 45 29.35 -43.47 12.80
N ALA A 46 29.59 -43.67 11.50
CA ALA A 46 29.49 -44.97 10.84
C ALA A 46 30.57 -45.95 11.32
N GLY A 47 31.79 -45.47 11.58
CA GLY A 47 32.90 -46.25 12.16
C GLY A 47 32.67 -46.71 13.61
N LEU A 48 31.74 -46.09 14.34
CA LEU A 48 31.35 -46.48 15.71
C LEU A 48 30.29 -47.58 15.77
N LYS A 49 29.70 -47.98 14.62
CA LYS A 49 28.68 -49.05 14.56
C LYS A 49 29.12 -50.40 15.16
N PRO A 50 30.37 -50.88 14.99
CA PRO A 50 30.80 -52.16 15.58
C PRO A 50 30.99 -52.07 17.10
N LEU A 51 31.38 -50.91 17.63
CA LEU A 51 31.53 -50.67 19.07
C LEU A 51 30.17 -50.59 19.79
N MET A 52 29.12 -50.12 19.10
CA MET A 52 27.76 -50.08 19.65
C MET A 52 27.05 -51.45 19.67
N GLN A 53 27.56 -52.46 18.97
CA GLN A 53 26.97 -53.81 18.95
C GLN A 53 27.51 -54.73 20.07
N ALA A 54 28.58 -54.36 20.78
CA ALA A 54 29.21 -55.19 21.82
C ALA A 54 28.95 -54.78 23.28
N ALA A 55 28.12 -53.77 23.56
CA ALA A 55 27.81 -53.34 24.93
C ALA A 55 26.32 -53.57 25.29
N SER A 56 25.95 -54.83 25.54
CA SER A 56 24.61 -55.25 25.97
C SER A 56 24.26 -54.89 27.42
N LEU A 57 25.00 -54.00 28.08
CA LEU A 57 24.71 -53.48 29.42
C LEU A 57 24.50 -51.95 29.49
N LEU A 58 24.50 -51.24 28.36
CA LEU A 58 24.29 -49.77 28.31
C LEU A 58 22.99 -49.34 27.60
N ARG A 59 21.97 -50.21 27.52
CA ARG A 59 20.72 -49.93 26.78
C ARG A 59 19.77 -48.88 27.41
N LEU A 60 20.15 -48.25 28.52
CA LEU A 60 19.41 -47.13 29.14
C LEU A 60 20.10 -45.76 29.04
N ALA A 61 21.41 -45.71 28.77
CA ALA A 61 22.16 -44.44 28.75
C ALA A 61 21.99 -43.59 27.46
N PRO A 62 21.92 -44.16 26.23
CA PRO A 62 21.80 -43.34 25.01
C PRO A 62 20.42 -42.69 24.85
N ARG A 63 19.36 -43.30 25.41
CA ARG A 63 18.00 -42.72 25.37
C ARG A 63 17.87 -41.53 26.31
N LEU A 64 18.51 -41.59 27.48
CA LEU A 64 18.62 -40.45 28.39
C LEU A 64 19.56 -39.38 27.84
N GLY A 65 20.69 -39.74 27.24
CA GLY A 65 21.63 -38.81 26.62
C GLY A 65 21.06 -38.07 25.41
N ILE A 66 20.39 -38.77 24.48
CA ILE A 66 19.70 -38.15 23.35
C ILE A 66 18.51 -37.31 23.84
N GLY A 67 17.74 -37.80 24.82
CA GLY A 67 16.66 -37.03 25.46
C GLY A 67 17.16 -35.74 26.10
N LEU A 68 18.30 -35.80 26.82
CA LEU A 68 18.94 -34.65 27.44
C LEU A 68 19.52 -33.70 26.38
N CYS A 69 20.15 -34.20 25.32
CA CYS A 69 20.62 -33.37 24.21
C CYS A 69 19.47 -32.69 23.46
N VAL A 70 18.35 -33.37 23.24
CA VAL A 70 17.13 -32.78 22.66
C VAL A 70 16.53 -31.75 23.62
N LEU A 71 16.53 -32.01 24.93
CA LEU A 71 16.04 -31.06 25.93
C LEU A 71 16.95 -29.82 26.01
N VAL A 72 18.28 -30.00 26.03
CA VAL A 72 19.28 -28.92 26.00
C VAL A 72 19.15 -28.14 24.70
N TRP A 73 19.06 -28.80 23.55
CA TRP A 73 18.89 -28.13 22.26
C TRP A 73 17.55 -27.38 22.17
N ARG A 74 16.45 -27.93 22.69
CA ARG A 74 15.17 -27.20 22.81
C ARG A 74 15.28 -26.01 23.75
N THR A 75 15.99 -26.16 24.86
CA THR A 75 16.22 -25.09 25.85
C THR A 75 17.11 -23.99 25.26
N VAL A 76 18.18 -24.35 24.58
CA VAL A 76 19.06 -23.44 23.83
C VAL A 76 18.29 -22.77 22.71
N ALA A 77 17.49 -23.48 21.92
CA ALA A 77 16.65 -22.90 20.87
C ALA A 77 15.57 -21.96 21.44
N LEU A 78 14.99 -22.26 22.61
CA LEU A 78 14.08 -21.37 23.33
C LEU A 78 14.81 -20.11 23.84
N LEU A 79 16.00 -20.28 24.41
CA LEU A 79 16.86 -19.18 24.86
C LEU A 79 17.35 -18.32 23.68
N TRP A 80 17.62 -18.92 22.52
CA TRP A 80 18.01 -18.20 21.30
C TRP A 80 16.86 -17.40 20.68
N ARG A 81 15.62 -17.87 20.88
CA ARG A 81 14.40 -17.14 20.50
C ARG A 81 14.00 -16.08 21.52
N TRP A 82 14.59 -16.09 22.72
CA TRP A 82 14.24 -15.17 23.81
C TRP A 82 14.53 -13.69 23.49
N PRO A 83 15.69 -13.30 22.91
CA PRO A 83 15.94 -11.92 22.50
C PRO A 83 14.93 -11.42 21.45
N VAL A 84 14.55 -12.30 20.51
CA VAL A 84 13.54 -11.98 19.49
C VAL A 84 12.16 -11.81 20.13
N ALA A 85 11.78 -12.66 21.07
CA ALA A 85 10.52 -12.55 21.81
C ALA A 85 10.46 -11.28 22.65
N LEU A 86 11.52 -10.95 23.39
CA LEU A 86 11.63 -9.71 24.16
C LEU A 86 11.54 -8.46 23.28
N ARG A 87 12.21 -8.47 22.12
CA ARG A 87 12.09 -7.39 21.13
C ARG A 87 10.66 -7.22 20.64
N LYS A 88 9.97 -8.31 20.30
CA LYS A 88 8.57 -8.29 19.88
C LYS A 88 7.63 -7.75 20.98
N ILE A 89 7.87 -8.08 22.25
CA ILE A 89 7.13 -7.52 23.38
C ILE A 89 7.38 -6.03 23.53
N GLY A 90 8.65 -5.60 23.43
CA GLY A 90 9.04 -4.19 23.47
C GLY A 90 8.38 -3.38 22.35
N ASP A 91 8.42 -3.89 21.11
CA ASP A 91 7.80 -3.24 19.96
C ASP A 91 6.27 -3.19 20.09
N ALA A 92 5.64 -4.28 20.55
CA ALA A 92 4.20 -4.30 20.83
C ALA A 92 3.81 -3.29 21.90
N ARG A 93 4.60 -3.16 22.98
CA ARG A 93 4.38 -2.16 24.05
C ARG A 93 4.50 -0.75 23.51
N PHE A 94 5.54 -0.47 22.71
CA PHE A 94 5.75 0.85 22.12
C PHE A 94 4.61 1.27 21.19
N ARG A 95 4.21 0.38 20.27
CA ARG A 95 3.12 0.59 19.30
C ARG A 95 1.74 0.74 19.95
N SER A 96 1.62 0.33 21.21
CA SER A 96 0.37 0.37 21.98
C SER A 96 0.36 1.48 23.01
N ALA A 97 1.45 2.24 23.15
CA ALA A 97 1.48 3.41 24.00
C ALA A 97 0.76 4.56 23.27
N ARG A 98 -0.31 5.06 23.88
CA ARG A 98 -1.15 6.16 23.36
C ARG A 98 -0.90 7.44 24.14
N LEU A 99 -0.94 8.57 23.45
CA LEU A 99 -1.04 9.88 24.08
C LEU A 99 -2.45 10.05 24.64
N ALA A 100 -2.54 10.29 25.96
CA ALA A 100 -3.78 10.53 26.68
C ALA A 100 -3.64 11.74 27.60
N LEU A 101 -4.66 12.60 27.60
CA LEU A 101 -4.78 13.70 28.54
C LEU A 101 -5.14 13.12 29.91
N ASP A 102 -4.36 13.45 30.93
CA ASP A 102 -4.72 13.14 32.30
C ASP A 102 -5.73 14.17 32.82
N PRO A 103 -6.96 13.78 33.17
CA PRO A 103 -7.98 14.73 33.63
C PRO A 103 -7.59 15.45 34.92
N ALA A 104 -6.76 14.83 35.77
CA ALA A 104 -6.39 15.38 37.07
C ALA A 104 -5.28 16.44 36.97
N SER A 105 -4.27 16.20 36.14
CA SER A 105 -3.11 17.08 36.00
C SER A 105 -3.17 18.01 34.78
N GLY A 106 -4.08 17.74 33.83
CA GLY A 106 -4.11 18.41 32.52
C GLY A 106 -2.89 18.08 31.64
N ALA A 107 -2.00 17.19 32.10
CA ALA A 107 -0.78 16.83 31.39
C ALA A 107 -1.02 15.68 30.40
N TRP A 108 -0.29 15.71 29.29
CA TRP A 108 -0.27 14.60 28.34
C TRP A 108 0.68 13.52 28.82
N THR A 109 0.17 12.28 28.92
CA THR A 109 0.98 11.13 29.34
C THR A 109 0.89 10.01 28.31
N ARG A 110 1.96 9.22 28.19
CA ARG A 110 1.96 8.01 27.38
C ARG A 110 1.44 6.84 28.21
N ARG A 111 0.22 6.40 27.92
CA ARG A 111 -0.43 5.27 28.62
C ARG A 111 -0.46 4.05 27.71
N LEU A 112 -0.19 2.88 28.28
CA LEU A 112 -0.29 1.62 27.54
C LEU A 112 -1.76 1.26 27.35
N ASP A 113 -2.21 1.24 26.10
CA ASP A 113 -3.49 0.61 25.74
C ASP A 113 -3.30 -0.92 25.80
N ARG A 114 -3.85 -1.53 26.86
CA ARG A 114 -3.73 -2.97 27.10
C ARG A 114 -4.39 -3.80 26.00
N ALA A 115 -5.51 -3.33 25.44
CA ALA A 115 -6.19 -4.04 24.37
C ALA A 115 -5.39 -3.97 23.07
N ALA A 116 -4.83 -2.80 22.74
CA ALA A 116 -3.89 -2.68 21.61
C ALA A 116 -2.62 -3.52 21.83
N PHE A 117 -2.09 -3.59 23.05
CA PHE A 117 -0.89 -4.38 23.38
C PHE A 117 -1.07 -5.85 23.03
N TRP A 118 -2.14 -6.48 23.52
CA TRP A 118 -2.40 -7.89 23.24
C TRP A 118 -2.66 -8.15 21.76
N ARG A 119 -3.34 -7.24 21.06
CA ARG A 119 -3.57 -7.34 19.61
C ARG A 119 -2.26 -7.23 18.83
N ASN A 120 -1.42 -6.25 19.15
CA ASN A 120 -0.12 -6.07 18.50
C ASN A 120 0.83 -7.23 18.79
N LEU A 121 0.82 -7.77 20.01
CA LEU A 121 1.62 -8.94 20.37
C LEU A 121 1.20 -10.18 19.56
N ARG A 122 -0.11 -10.39 19.38
CA ARG A 122 -0.66 -11.45 18.51
C ARG A 122 -0.36 -11.21 17.02
N ARG A 123 -0.24 -9.96 16.56
CA ARG A 123 0.16 -9.67 15.18
C ARG A 123 1.64 -9.98 14.94
N SER A 124 2.50 -9.64 15.91
CA SER A 124 3.94 -9.90 15.86
C SER A 124 4.32 -11.39 15.87
N SER A 125 3.38 -12.30 16.18
CA SER A 125 3.62 -13.74 16.15
C SER A 125 3.47 -14.38 14.75
N GLY A 126 3.10 -13.61 13.72
CA GLY A 126 3.16 -14.05 12.31
C GLY A 126 1.89 -14.75 11.77
N PHE A 127 0.81 -14.79 12.55
CA PHE A 127 -0.45 -15.46 12.16
C PHE A 127 -1.47 -14.55 11.47
N PHE A 128 -1.09 -13.34 11.04
CA PHE A 128 -2.00 -12.41 10.36
C PHE A 128 -1.69 -12.36 8.87
N HIS A 129 -2.56 -12.99 8.07
CA HIS A 129 -2.61 -12.75 6.63
C HIS A 129 -3.51 -11.53 6.39
N PRO A 130 -3.11 -10.57 5.53
CA PRO A 130 -3.97 -9.44 5.20
C PRO A 130 -5.27 -9.94 4.56
N PRO A 131 -6.40 -9.25 4.79
CA PRO A 131 -7.67 -9.66 4.23
C PRO A 131 -7.66 -9.55 2.70
N LEU A 132 -8.23 -10.57 2.05
CA LEU A 132 -8.51 -10.56 0.61
C LEU A 132 -9.79 -9.78 0.31
N TYR A 133 -9.88 -9.24 -0.90
CA TYR A 133 -11.10 -8.58 -1.36
C TYR A 133 -12.27 -9.55 -1.55
N ALA A 134 -13.46 -9.09 -1.19
CA ALA A 134 -14.73 -9.78 -1.41
C ALA A 134 -15.70 -8.81 -2.10
N VAL A 135 -16.19 -9.22 -3.27
CA VAL A 135 -17.16 -8.45 -4.06
C VAL A 135 -18.56 -8.65 -3.50
N ARG A 136 -19.29 -7.56 -3.26
CA ARG A 136 -20.71 -7.54 -2.94
C ARG A 136 -21.52 -7.73 -4.22
N LEU A 137 -21.80 -8.99 -4.56
CA LEU A 137 -22.60 -9.34 -5.74
C LEU A 137 -24.05 -8.87 -5.59
N ARG A 138 -24.41 -7.80 -6.30
CA ARG A 138 -25.81 -7.34 -6.43
C ARG A 138 -26.59 -8.26 -7.37
N GLN A 139 -27.92 -8.31 -7.19
CA GLN A 139 -28.80 -9.05 -8.10
C GLN A 139 -28.63 -8.55 -9.53
N ARG A 140 -28.42 -9.47 -10.47
CA ARG A 140 -28.23 -9.15 -11.89
C ARG A 140 -29.50 -8.54 -12.47
N ILE A 141 -29.34 -7.49 -13.26
CA ILE A 141 -30.43 -6.90 -14.02
C ILE A 141 -30.67 -7.75 -15.27
N GLY A 142 -31.93 -8.04 -15.58
CA GLY A 142 -32.33 -8.79 -16.78
C GLY A 142 -32.16 -7.95 -18.04
N LEU A 143 -30.94 -7.89 -18.57
CA LEU A 143 -30.63 -7.32 -19.89
C LEU A 143 -30.60 -8.45 -20.94
N ALA A 144 -31.07 -8.17 -22.16
CA ALA A 144 -31.10 -9.15 -23.26
C ALA A 144 -29.70 -9.64 -23.64
N ARG A 145 -28.73 -8.72 -23.69
CA ARG A 145 -27.29 -8.99 -23.76
C ARG A 145 -26.62 -8.07 -22.75
N ARG A 146 -25.70 -8.63 -21.95
CA ARG A 146 -24.84 -7.82 -21.07
C ARG A 146 -23.51 -7.59 -21.75
N PRO A 147 -22.99 -6.36 -21.72
CA PRO A 147 -21.65 -6.12 -22.21
C PRO A 147 -20.59 -6.87 -21.41
N LYS A 148 -19.49 -7.19 -22.07
CA LYS A 148 -18.39 -7.96 -21.51
C LYS A 148 -17.11 -7.14 -21.44
N VAL A 149 -16.62 -6.88 -20.23
CA VAL A 149 -15.35 -6.17 -20.00
C VAL A 149 -14.32 -7.13 -19.43
N LEU A 150 -13.19 -7.27 -20.10
CA LEU A 150 -12.04 -8.01 -19.58
C LEU A 150 -11.07 -7.04 -18.91
N HIS A 151 -10.91 -7.15 -17.60
CA HIS A 151 -9.89 -6.40 -16.86
C HIS A 151 -8.54 -7.11 -16.94
N ALA A 152 -7.48 -6.40 -17.30
CA ALA A 152 -6.12 -6.93 -17.30
C ALA A 152 -5.26 -6.19 -16.26
N ILE A 153 -4.72 -6.93 -15.30
CA ILE A 153 -3.87 -6.39 -14.24
C ILE A 153 -2.78 -7.42 -13.92
N ALA A 154 -1.50 -7.05 -14.01
CA ALA A 154 -0.43 -8.07 -14.01
C ALA A 154 -0.33 -8.84 -12.67
N ASN A 155 -0.78 -8.26 -11.55
CA ASN A 155 -1.04 -8.99 -10.32
C ASN A 155 -2.32 -8.49 -9.67
N VAL A 156 -3.03 -9.37 -8.96
CA VAL A 156 -4.22 -9.01 -8.18
C VAL A 156 -3.89 -8.95 -6.69
N TRP A 157 -2.75 -8.40 -6.29
CA TRP A 157 -2.41 -8.29 -4.87
C TRP A 157 -3.18 -7.14 -4.21
N VAL A 158 -3.07 -7.00 -2.89
CA VAL A 158 -3.69 -5.88 -2.16
C VAL A 158 -3.05 -4.57 -2.61
N GLY A 159 -3.86 -3.64 -3.13
CA GLY A 159 -3.37 -2.38 -3.70
C GLY A 159 -4.49 -1.56 -4.37
N GLY A 160 -4.17 -0.30 -4.71
CA GLY A 160 -5.14 0.66 -5.26
C GLY A 160 -5.73 0.23 -6.61
N SER A 161 -4.91 -0.28 -7.54
CA SER A 161 -5.39 -0.77 -8.84
C SER A 161 -6.32 -1.98 -8.67
N THR A 162 -5.97 -2.94 -7.82
CA THR A 162 -6.85 -4.09 -7.52
C THR A 162 -8.15 -3.64 -6.85
N GLN A 163 -8.09 -2.68 -5.92
CA GLN A 163 -9.28 -2.10 -5.30
C GLN A 163 -10.20 -1.47 -6.35
N LEU A 164 -9.65 -0.75 -7.34
CA LEU A 164 -10.43 -0.19 -8.44
C LEU A 164 -11.15 -1.28 -9.24
N VAL A 165 -10.49 -2.40 -9.55
CA VAL A 165 -11.15 -3.55 -10.21
C VAL A 165 -12.29 -4.08 -9.36
N VAL A 166 -12.04 -4.33 -8.07
CA VAL A 166 -13.04 -4.82 -7.11
C VAL A 166 -14.25 -3.89 -7.03
N ASP A 167 -14.01 -2.58 -6.95
CA ASP A 167 -15.04 -1.55 -6.87
C ASP A 167 -15.90 -1.51 -8.14
N LEU A 168 -15.30 -1.70 -9.32
CA LEU A 168 -16.04 -1.83 -10.57
C LEU A 168 -16.89 -3.10 -10.62
N TYR A 169 -16.40 -4.24 -10.11
CA TYR A 169 -17.22 -5.44 -9.94
C TYR A 169 -18.41 -5.18 -9.02
N ASP A 170 -18.19 -4.54 -7.87
CA ASP A 170 -19.22 -4.22 -6.87
C ASP A 170 -20.33 -3.33 -7.44
N TYR A 171 -19.93 -2.29 -8.19
CA TYR A 171 -20.86 -1.27 -8.68
C TYR A 171 -21.46 -1.58 -10.03
N LEU A 172 -20.76 -2.28 -10.92
CA LEU A 172 -21.19 -2.49 -12.30
C LEU A 172 -21.41 -3.96 -12.67
N GLY A 173 -20.93 -4.93 -11.87
CA GLY A 173 -21.01 -6.37 -12.19
C GLY A 173 -22.43 -6.96 -12.31
N HIS A 174 -23.44 -6.21 -11.85
CA HIS A 174 -24.85 -6.56 -12.03
C HIS A 174 -25.43 -6.14 -13.40
N ARG A 175 -24.70 -5.28 -14.14
CA ARG A 175 -25.05 -4.73 -15.46
C ARG A 175 -24.07 -5.20 -16.55
N ILE A 176 -22.79 -5.28 -16.20
CA ILE A 176 -21.69 -5.66 -17.09
C ILE A 176 -21.16 -7.01 -16.62
N GLU A 177 -20.93 -7.92 -17.55
CA GLU A 177 -20.23 -9.17 -17.28
C GLU A 177 -18.72 -8.92 -17.29
N MET A 178 -18.02 -9.34 -16.24
CA MET A 178 -16.62 -8.99 -16.03
C MET A 178 -15.79 -10.24 -15.71
N GLU A 179 -14.66 -10.39 -16.40
CA GLU A 179 -13.56 -11.28 -16.01
C GLU A 179 -12.27 -10.49 -15.79
N THR A 180 -11.37 -11.01 -14.97
CA THR A 180 -10.04 -10.42 -14.73
C THR A 180 -8.96 -11.39 -15.18
N ILE A 181 -8.02 -10.96 -16.01
CA ILE A 181 -6.81 -11.71 -16.36
C ILE A 181 -5.60 -11.14 -15.59
N THR A 182 -4.78 -12.03 -15.04
CA THR A 182 -3.60 -11.68 -14.22
C THR A 182 -2.44 -12.63 -14.45
N SER A 183 -1.22 -12.18 -14.20
CA SER A 183 -0.03 -13.04 -14.17
C SER A 183 0.22 -13.68 -12.81
N SER A 184 -0.29 -13.07 -11.74
CA SER A 184 0.02 -13.47 -10.37
C SER A 184 -1.18 -13.34 -9.44
N LEU A 185 -1.41 -14.38 -8.65
CA LEU A 185 -2.41 -14.43 -7.58
C LEU A 185 -1.79 -14.02 -6.23
N PRO A 186 -2.60 -13.63 -5.24
CA PRO A 186 -2.08 -13.33 -3.91
C PRO A 186 -1.36 -14.55 -3.31
N PRO A 187 -0.28 -14.37 -2.53
CA PRO A 187 0.46 -15.48 -1.93
C PRO A 187 -0.37 -16.27 -0.90
N HIS A 188 -1.43 -15.66 -0.34
CA HIS A 188 -2.32 -16.29 0.62
C HIS A 188 -3.78 -15.98 0.31
N GLY A 189 -4.58 -17.05 0.21
CA GLY A 189 -6.02 -17.08 -0.06
C GLY A 189 -6.46 -16.49 -1.41
N ALA A 190 -7.78 -16.33 -1.61
CA ALA A 190 -8.38 -15.91 -2.88
C ALA A 190 -9.42 -14.80 -2.72
N HIS A 191 -9.54 -13.95 -3.74
CA HIS A 191 -10.63 -12.98 -3.85
C HIS A 191 -11.97 -13.69 -4.03
N LYS A 192 -13.03 -13.17 -3.41
CA LYS A 192 -14.38 -13.72 -3.49
C LYS A 192 -15.24 -12.89 -4.43
N GLY A 193 -16.04 -13.55 -5.28
CA GLY A 193 -16.99 -12.87 -6.17
C GLY A 193 -16.41 -12.30 -7.46
N MET A 194 -15.11 -12.51 -7.73
CA MET A 194 -14.45 -12.18 -9.00
C MET A 194 -14.12 -13.44 -9.78
N THR A 195 -14.31 -13.39 -11.11
CA THR A 195 -13.81 -14.44 -12.01
C THR A 195 -12.42 -14.05 -12.47
N ILE A 196 -11.40 -14.78 -12.02
CA ILE A 196 -9.99 -14.50 -12.31
C ILE A 196 -9.42 -15.61 -13.21
N ARG A 197 -8.73 -15.23 -14.27
CA ARG A 197 -8.01 -16.07 -15.22
C ARG A 197 -6.52 -15.83 -15.08
N LEU A 198 -5.74 -16.90 -14.99
CA LEU A 198 -4.30 -16.83 -14.84
C LEU A 198 -3.62 -16.96 -16.21
N ALA A 199 -2.75 -16.01 -16.53
CA ALA A 199 -1.81 -16.05 -17.64
C ALA A 199 -0.41 -15.76 -17.08
N PRO A 200 0.27 -16.77 -16.51
CA PRO A 200 1.48 -16.56 -15.70
C PRO A 200 2.67 -16.13 -16.56
N GLN A 201 3.71 -15.61 -15.90
CA GLN A 201 4.99 -15.34 -16.53
C GLN A 201 5.85 -16.63 -16.64
N PRO A 202 6.64 -16.83 -17.72
CA PRO A 202 6.69 -15.98 -18.92
C PRO A 202 5.38 -16.07 -19.71
N VAL A 203 4.86 -14.91 -20.12
CA VAL A 203 3.55 -14.82 -20.76
C VAL A 203 3.50 -15.62 -22.06
N SER A 204 2.42 -16.38 -22.25
CA SER A 204 2.12 -17.06 -23.52
C SER A 204 0.97 -16.35 -24.22
N ARG A 205 1.20 -15.84 -25.43
CA ARG A 205 0.12 -15.26 -26.26
C ARG A 205 -1.01 -16.26 -26.50
N HIS A 206 -0.71 -17.56 -26.56
CA HIS A 206 -1.73 -18.60 -26.66
C HIS A 206 -2.64 -18.64 -25.41
N ALA A 207 -2.08 -18.52 -24.21
CA ALA A 207 -2.86 -18.47 -22.97
C ALA A 207 -3.76 -17.22 -22.92
N VAL A 208 -3.25 -16.06 -23.35
CA VAL A 208 -4.05 -14.84 -23.47
C VAL A 208 -5.17 -15.01 -24.49
N ARG A 209 -4.86 -15.51 -25.69
CA ARG A 209 -5.85 -15.80 -26.76
C ARG A 209 -6.94 -16.78 -26.30
N ALA A 210 -6.60 -17.77 -25.48
CA ALA A 210 -7.58 -18.72 -24.94
C ALA A 210 -8.60 -18.02 -24.03
N VAL A 211 -8.16 -17.05 -23.22
CA VAL A 211 -9.06 -16.21 -22.40
C VAL A 211 -9.98 -15.37 -23.28
N PHE A 212 -9.43 -14.69 -24.30
CA PHE A 212 -10.21 -13.88 -25.24
C PHE A 212 -11.23 -14.72 -26.02
N SER A 213 -10.82 -15.88 -26.53
CA SER A 213 -11.68 -16.79 -27.31
C SER A 213 -12.85 -17.32 -26.48
N ARG A 214 -12.61 -17.61 -25.19
CA ARG A 214 -13.62 -18.11 -24.25
C ARG A 214 -14.58 -17.01 -23.82
N PHE A 215 -14.05 -15.87 -23.38
CA PHE A 215 -14.86 -14.81 -22.78
C PHE A 215 -15.57 -13.97 -23.85
N ARG A 216 -14.89 -13.73 -24.98
CA ARG A 216 -15.27 -12.82 -26.07
C ARG A 216 -15.60 -11.42 -25.54
N PRO A 217 -14.59 -10.68 -25.03
CA PRO A 217 -14.82 -9.34 -24.50
C PRO A 217 -15.26 -8.37 -25.58
N ASP A 218 -16.16 -7.46 -25.22
CA ASP A 218 -16.54 -6.30 -26.04
C ASP A 218 -15.53 -5.15 -25.87
N LEU A 219 -14.83 -5.13 -24.73
CA LEU A 219 -13.81 -4.14 -24.37
C LEU A 219 -12.78 -4.75 -23.43
N VAL A 220 -11.51 -4.33 -23.56
CA VAL A 220 -10.43 -4.65 -22.62
C VAL A 220 -10.08 -3.42 -21.81
N HIS A 221 -10.02 -3.56 -20.49
CA HIS A 221 -9.60 -2.50 -19.58
C HIS A 221 -8.31 -2.90 -18.87
N ILE A 222 -7.20 -2.31 -19.29
CA ILE A 222 -5.84 -2.61 -18.83
C ILE A 222 -5.44 -1.63 -17.71
N HIS A 223 -5.07 -2.17 -16.55
CA HIS A 223 -4.60 -1.42 -15.37
C HIS A 223 -3.08 -1.33 -15.38
N TYR A 224 -2.55 -0.40 -16.18
CA TYR A 224 -1.13 -0.31 -16.46
C TYR A 224 -0.37 0.45 -15.35
N TRP A 225 0.81 -0.06 -15.00
CA TRP A 225 1.70 0.57 -14.00
C TRP A 225 3.16 0.67 -14.42
N GLY A 226 3.47 0.49 -15.71
CA GLY A 226 4.82 0.68 -16.25
C GLY A 226 5.52 -0.61 -16.66
N ASP A 227 6.85 -0.56 -16.67
CA ASP A 227 7.70 -1.52 -17.40
C ASP A 227 8.02 -2.81 -16.64
N VAL A 228 7.63 -2.90 -15.36
CA VAL A 228 7.93 -4.08 -14.52
C VAL A 228 7.32 -5.36 -15.08
N ASP A 229 6.19 -5.24 -15.78
CA ASP A 229 5.46 -6.35 -16.41
C ASP A 229 5.25 -6.11 -17.91
N GLU A 230 6.11 -5.31 -18.56
CA GLU A 230 5.94 -4.89 -19.95
C GLU A 230 5.70 -6.04 -20.92
N PRO A 231 6.44 -7.18 -20.87
CA PRO A 231 6.18 -8.29 -21.78
C PRO A 231 4.77 -8.86 -21.63
N TRP A 232 4.25 -8.90 -20.40
CA TRP A 232 2.91 -9.38 -20.12
C TRP A 232 1.85 -8.42 -20.65
N TYR A 233 1.98 -7.12 -20.38
CA TYR A 233 1.07 -6.11 -20.92
C TYR A 233 1.09 -6.09 -22.45
N ARG A 234 2.26 -6.14 -23.07
CA ARG A 234 2.43 -6.20 -24.53
C ARG A 234 1.67 -7.37 -25.14
N ALA A 235 1.73 -8.56 -24.53
CA ALA A 235 0.95 -9.70 -24.98
C ALA A 235 -0.57 -9.47 -24.87
N ILE A 236 -1.06 -8.76 -23.85
CA ILE A 236 -2.48 -8.37 -23.76
C ILE A 236 -2.84 -7.38 -24.87
N PHE A 237 -2.03 -6.34 -25.11
CA PHE A 237 -2.27 -5.35 -26.16
C PHE A 237 -2.29 -5.96 -27.56
N GLU A 238 -1.33 -6.84 -27.86
CA GLU A 238 -1.27 -7.54 -29.15
C GLU A 238 -2.51 -8.41 -29.37
N VAL A 239 -2.92 -9.19 -28.36
CA VAL A 239 -4.11 -10.04 -28.48
C VAL A 239 -5.40 -9.21 -28.53
N ALA A 240 -5.48 -8.08 -27.83
CA ALA A 240 -6.61 -7.17 -27.97
C ALA A 240 -6.74 -6.64 -29.41
N ALA A 241 -5.62 -6.29 -30.04
CA ALA A 241 -5.59 -5.88 -31.44
C ALA A 241 -5.96 -7.03 -32.40
N GLU A 242 -5.49 -8.26 -32.15
CA GLU A 242 -5.88 -9.46 -32.93
C GLU A 242 -7.40 -9.70 -32.93
N PHE A 243 -8.07 -9.37 -31.83
CA PHE A 243 -9.52 -9.55 -31.66
C PHE A 243 -10.33 -8.29 -32.00
N GLU A 244 -9.67 -7.23 -32.52
CA GLU A 244 -10.27 -5.93 -32.79
C GLU A 244 -11.04 -5.34 -31.58
N CYS A 245 -10.56 -5.66 -30.37
CA CYS A 245 -11.22 -5.27 -29.14
C CYS A 245 -10.69 -3.90 -28.69
N PRO A 246 -11.56 -2.89 -28.48
CA PRO A 246 -11.11 -1.58 -28.05
C PRO A 246 -10.50 -1.65 -26.65
N VAL A 247 -9.40 -0.91 -26.46
CA VAL A 247 -8.64 -0.90 -25.21
C VAL A 247 -8.83 0.41 -24.45
N VAL A 248 -9.26 0.30 -23.20
CA VAL A 248 -9.13 1.34 -22.18
C VAL A 248 -7.87 1.07 -21.37
N GLN A 249 -6.95 2.03 -21.31
CA GLN A 249 -5.71 1.90 -20.56
C GLN A 249 -5.67 2.88 -19.39
N ASN A 250 -5.67 2.35 -18.18
CA ASN A 250 -5.48 3.12 -16.97
C ASN A 250 -3.99 3.38 -16.71
N VAL A 251 -3.63 4.65 -16.54
CA VAL A 251 -2.31 5.11 -16.11
C VAL A 251 -2.41 5.49 -14.63
N ASN A 252 -2.22 4.50 -13.77
CA ASN A 252 -2.44 4.63 -12.32
C ASN A 252 -1.18 5.02 -11.53
N THR A 253 -0.02 4.92 -12.16
CA THR A 253 1.29 5.29 -11.61
C THR A 253 1.91 6.38 -12.50
N PRO A 254 2.94 7.11 -12.03
CA PRO A 254 3.54 8.17 -12.82
C PRO A 254 4.51 7.56 -13.84
N VAL A 255 3.93 6.92 -14.86
CA VAL A 255 4.62 6.28 -15.99
C VAL A 255 3.98 6.77 -17.29
N ALA A 256 4.75 6.76 -18.38
CA ALA A 256 4.20 7.10 -19.69
C ALA A 256 3.18 6.02 -20.12
N PRO A 257 2.08 6.40 -20.81
CA PRO A 257 1.18 5.44 -21.42
C PRO A 257 1.92 4.52 -22.40
N PHE A 258 1.53 3.25 -22.46
CA PHE A 258 1.97 2.35 -23.52
C PHE A 258 1.49 2.88 -24.89
N ALA A 259 2.40 2.94 -25.87
CA ALA A 259 2.16 3.65 -27.14
C ALA A 259 2.04 2.73 -28.37
N ASP A 260 2.42 1.45 -28.26
CA ASP A 260 2.61 0.56 -29.42
C ASP A 260 1.31 -0.15 -29.89
N SER A 261 0.13 0.25 -29.41
CA SER A 261 -1.16 -0.43 -29.69
C SER A 261 -2.31 0.59 -29.78
N PRO A 262 -3.37 0.33 -30.59
CA PRO A 262 -4.52 1.23 -30.69
C PRO A 262 -5.33 1.22 -29.39
N VAL A 263 -4.91 2.08 -28.46
CA VAL A 263 -5.67 2.42 -27.26
C VAL A 263 -6.83 3.32 -27.68
N ALA A 264 -8.07 2.89 -27.38
CA ALA A 264 -9.27 3.68 -27.64
C ALA A 264 -9.37 4.88 -26.68
N CYS A 265 -8.95 4.71 -25.42
CA CYS A 265 -8.84 5.80 -24.46
C CYS A 265 -7.82 5.50 -23.36
N ASN A 266 -6.95 6.47 -23.08
CA ASN A 266 -6.15 6.50 -21.86
C ASN A 266 -6.95 7.14 -20.72
N VAL A 267 -6.87 6.55 -19.54
CA VAL A 267 -7.50 7.07 -18.33
C VAL A 267 -6.43 7.40 -17.32
N PHE A 268 -6.33 8.67 -16.97
CA PHE A 268 -5.38 9.16 -15.98
C PHE A 268 -6.05 9.29 -14.63
N VAL A 269 -5.35 8.92 -13.57
CA VAL A 269 -5.87 9.01 -12.19
C VAL A 269 -5.94 10.43 -11.65
N SER A 270 -5.30 11.39 -12.32
CA SER A 270 -5.34 12.81 -12.00
C SER A 270 -4.90 13.66 -13.20
N GLN A 271 -5.26 14.94 -13.16
CA GLN A 271 -4.76 15.95 -14.09
C GLN A 271 -3.24 16.05 -14.00
N SER A 272 -2.69 16.03 -12.77
CA SER A 272 -1.24 16.07 -12.58
C SER A 272 -0.48 14.94 -13.29
N VAL A 273 -1.04 13.74 -13.38
CA VAL A 273 -0.41 12.64 -14.13
C VAL A 273 -0.56 12.87 -15.63
N PHE A 274 -1.72 13.36 -16.09
CA PHE A 274 -1.91 13.71 -17.49
C PHE A 274 -0.93 14.79 -17.95
N ASP A 275 -0.82 15.91 -17.22
CA ASP A 275 0.08 17.02 -17.55
C ASP A 275 1.55 16.57 -17.66
N ARG A 276 1.94 15.57 -16.85
CA ARG A 276 3.30 15.05 -16.82
C ARG A 276 3.65 14.16 -18.00
N PHE A 277 2.72 13.33 -18.48
CA PHE A 277 3.03 12.29 -19.47
C PHE A 277 2.33 12.50 -20.82
N GLY A 278 1.21 13.21 -20.84
CA GLY A 278 0.36 13.40 -22.01
C GLY A 278 -0.22 12.09 -22.55
N SER A 279 -0.91 12.19 -23.69
CA SER A 279 -1.45 11.04 -24.40
C SER A 279 -1.49 11.30 -25.91
N LYS A 280 -1.15 10.29 -26.71
CA LYS A 280 -1.36 10.30 -28.17
C LYS A 280 -2.74 9.81 -28.58
N ALA A 281 -3.37 9.00 -27.73
CA ALA A 281 -4.74 8.53 -27.88
C ALA A 281 -5.72 9.50 -27.18
N PRO A 282 -7.04 9.42 -27.44
CA PRO A 282 -8.04 10.08 -26.60
C PRO A 282 -7.77 9.82 -25.12
N ALA A 283 -7.97 10.83 -24.27
CA ALA A 283 -7.70 10.73 -22.85
C ALA A 283 -8.89 11.21 -22.03
N LYS A 284 -9.04 10.67 -20.82
CA LYS A 284 -9.94 11.18 -19.77
C LYS A 284 -9.23 11.13 -18.43
N VAL A 285 -9.56 12.06 -17.54
CA VAL A 285 -9.20 11.97 -16.12
C VAL A 285 -10.37 11.36 -15.37
N ILE A 286 -10.14 10.21 -14.74
CA ILE A 286 -11.13 9.55 -13.86
C ILE A 286 -10.47 9.27 -12.52
N TYR A 287 -10.92 10.00 -11.50
CA TYR A 287 -10.40 9.84 -10.15
C TYR A 287 -10.74 8.47 -9.55
N PRO A 288 -9.78 7.83 -8.85
CA PRO A 288 -10.06 6.66 -8.03
C PRO A 288 -11.16 6.94 -7.00
N GLY A 289 -12.12 6.02 -6.92
CA GLY A 289 -13.20 6.05 -5.96
C GLY A 289 -12.77 5.58 -4.56
N ILE A 290 -13.45 6.09 -3.55
CA ILE A 290 -13.28 5.73 -2.15
C ILE A 290 -14.64 5.39 -1.55
N ASP A 291 -14.70 4.29 -0.80
CA ASP A 291 -15.88 3.96 0.01
C ASP A 291 -15.95 4.92 1.20
N LEU A 292 -16.67 6.04 1.00
CA LEU A 292 -16.76 7.13 1.97
C LEU A 292 -17.56 6.73 3.22
N ASP A 293 -18.46 5.75 3.11
CA ASP A 293 -19.32 5.30 4.20
C ASP A 293 -18.59 4.34 5.15
N ARG A 294 -17.53 3.70 4.67
CA ARG A 294 -16.71 2.75 5.44
C ARG A 294 -16.00 3.39 6.64
N PHE A 295 -15.88 4.71 6.69
CA PHE A 295 -15.04 5.42 7.68
C PHE A 295 -15.77 6.55 8.41
N ALA A 296 -17.04 6.33 8.77
CA ALA A 296 -17.79 7.25 9.60
C ALA A 296 -17.03 7.51 10.93
N ARG A 297 -16.56 8.74 11.09
CA ARG A 297 -15.85 9.18 12.30
C ARG A 297 -16.85 9.40 13.43
N PRO A 298 -16.48 9.11 14.69
CA PRO A 298 -17.24 9.58 15.85
C PRO A 298 -17.52 11.09 15.75
N ALA A 299 -18.77 11.47 16.05
CA ALA A 299 -19.22 12.86 15.95
C ALA A 299 -18.44 13.80 16.88
N ILE A 300 -18.06 13.29 18.06
CA ILE A 300 -17.32 14.05 19.07
C ILE A 300 -15.81 13.82 18.86
N PRO A 301 -15.01 14.88 18.60
CA PRO A 301 -13.56 14.78 18.57
C PRO A 301 -12.99 14.34 19.93
N ALA A 302 -11.87 13.62 19.91
CA ALA A 302 -11.18 13.31 21.16
C ALA A 302 -10.62 14.60 21.81
N ALA A 303 -10.39 14.56 23.12
CA ALA A 303 -9.75 15.65 23.84
C ALA A 303 -8.42 16.05 23.17
N GLY A 304 -8.23 17.35 22.94
CA GLY A 304 -7.02 17.89 22.33
C GLY A 304 -6.85 17.59 20.84
N ALA A 305 -7.87 17.10 20.13
CA ALA A 305 -7.77 16.81 18.69
C ALA A 305 -7.42 18.04 17.83
N PHE A 306 -7.77 19.24 18.28
CA PHE A 306 -7.43 20.50 17.61
C PHE A 306 -5.96 20.87 17.70
N ASP A 307 -5.23 20.36 18.69
CA ASP A 307 -3.77 20.53 18.80
C ASP A 307 -3.01 19.29 18.31
N THR A 308 -3.68 18.41 17.57
CA THR A 308 -3.09 17.15 17.10
C THR A 308 -3.13 17.09 15.58
N ILE A 309 -1.98 16.73 15.00
CA ILE A 309 -1.79 16.43 13.59
C ILE A 309 -1.56 14.93 13.39
N GLY A 310 -1.90 14.39 12.23
CA GLY A 310 -1.67 12.97 11.96
C GLY A 310 -1.49 12.62 10.49
N MET A 311 -0.90 11.47 10.23
CA MET A 311 -0.79 10.89 8.89
C MET A 311 -1.12 9.39 8.90
N ILE A 312 -1.51 8.85 7.74
CA ILE A 312 -1.72 7.42 7.51
C ILE A 312 -1.02 7.02 6.22
N TYR A 313 0.08 6.28 6.30
CA TYR A 313 0.78 5.82 5.11
C TYR A 313 1.42 4.46 5.35
N ARG A 314 1.71 3.75 4.25
CA ARG A 314 2.75 2.73 4.29
C ARG A 314 4.08 3.45 4.41
N LEU A 315 4.89 3.10 5.41
CA LEU A 315 6.14 3.82 5.71
C LEU A 315 7.27 3.28 4.85
N GLU A 316 7.14 3.44 3.54
CA GLU A 316 8.04 2.95 2.49
C GLU A 316 8.44 4.08 1.54
N ASN A 317 9.46 3.84 0.72
CA ASN A 317 9.99 4.82 -0.24
C ASN A 317 9.19 4.91 -1.56
N ASP A 318 7.87 4.67 -1.52
CA ASP A 318 6.97 4.82 -2.67
C ASP A 318 6.43 6.25 -2.80
N LYS A 319 5.95 6.80 -1.69
CA LYS A 319 5.39 8.16 -1.57
C LYS A 319 6.10 9.01 -0.53
N LEU A 320 6.68 8.33 0.46
CA LEU A 320 7.45 8.93 1.53
C LEU A 320 8.94 8.75 1.26
N ASN A 321 9.74 9.42 2.08
CA ASN A 321 11.15 9.16 2.21
C ASN A 321 11.57 9.42 3.66
N ALA A 322 12.85 9.24 3.96
CA ALA A 322 13.42 9.50 5.28
C ALA A 322 13.09 10.90 5.84
N GLN A 323 12.97 11.92 4.98
CA GLN A 323 12.71 13.30 5.37
C GLN A 323 11.24 13.61 5.69
N ALA A 324 10.30 12.70 5.41
CA ALA A 324 8.87 12.96 5.62
C ALA A 324 8.53 13.25 7.10
N ILE A 325 9.28 12.64 8.04
CA ILE A 325 9.10 12.89 9.48
C ILE A 325 9.53 14.30 9.92
N GLU A 326 10.44 14.93 9.17
CA GLU A 326 10.98 16.25 9.52
C GLU A 326 9.89 17.33 9.49
N LEU A 327 8.85 17.17 8.66
CA LEU A 327 7.70 18.09 8.67
C LEU A 327 6.96 18.07 10.01
N PHE A 328 6.72 16.89 10.58
CA PHE A 328 6.08 16.78 11.89
C PHE A 328 6.97 17.34 13.00
N ILE A 329 8.28 17.06 12.94
CA ILE A 329 9.27 17.58 13.89
C ILE A 329 9.27 19.11 13.85
N ALA A 330 9.31 19.70 12.65
CA ALA A 330 9.32 21.14 12.45
C ALA A 330 8.04 21.81 13.00
N VAL A 331 6.86 21.22 12.77
CA VAL A 331 5.60 21.74 13.33
C VAL A 331 5.61 21.70 14.85
N VAL A 332 6.02 20.58 15.47
CA VAL A 332 6.07 20.47 16.93
C VAL A 332 7.08 21.44 17.54
N LYS A 333 8.23 21.67 16.89
CA LYS A 333 9.20 22.68 17.33
C LYS A 333 8.66 24.11 17.24
N LYS A 334 7.94 24.45 16.15
CA LYS A 334 7.32 25.77 15.98
C LYS A 334 6.17 26.01 16.97
N ARG A 335 5.41 24.96 17.29
CA ARG A 335 4.27 25.01 18.20
C ARG A 335 4.33 23.84 19.21
N PRO A 336 5.02 24.00 20.36
CA PRO A 336 5.24 22.91 21.33
C PRO A 336 3.99 22.27 21.93
N ALA A 337 2.84 22.94 21.92
CA ALA A 337 1.56 22.36 22.33
C ALA A 337 1.05 21.25 21.38
N THR A 338 1.66 21.13 20.20
CA THR A 338 1.25 20.21 19.16
C THR A 338 1.62 18.77 19.49
N ARG A 339 0.74 17.85 19.12
CA ARG A 339 0.94 16.40 19.18
C ARG A 339 0.86 15.80 17.79
N ALA A 340 1.62 14.75 17.53
CA ALA A 340 1.72 14.09 16.24
C ALA A 340 1.36 12.60 16.35
N ILE A 341 0.46 12.12 15.50
CA ILE A 341 0.10 10.70 15.40
C ILE A 341 0.55 10.15 14.04
N ILE A 342 1.52 9.23 14.08
CA ILE A 342 2.09 8.57 12.92
C ILE A 342 1.48 7.18 12.79
N ILE A 343 0.62 7.00 11.78
CA ILE A 343 -0.09 5.75 11.51
C ILE A 343 0.50 5.08 10.28
N GLY A 344 0.95 3.82 10.46
CA GLY A 344 1.67 3.11 9.42
C GLY A 344 2.80 2.24 9.94
N ASP A 345 3.24 1.31 9.11
CA ASP A 345 4.43 0.49 9.32
C ASP A 345 5.20 0.35 8.02
N GLY A 346 6.45 -0.07 8.10
CA GLY A 346 7.35 -0.22 6.95
C GLY A 346 8.81 0.06 7.30
N SER A 347 9.67 0.00 6.29
CA SER A 347 11.12 0.20 6.41
C SER A 347 11.50 1.53 7.07
N LEU A 348 10.71 2.59 6.89
CA LEU A 348 10.97 3.92 7.45
C LEU A 348 10.57 4.07 8.93
N PHE A 349 9.81 3.12 9.51
CA PHE A 349 9.28 3.22 10.88
C PHE A 349 10.40 3.43 11.92
N ALA A 350 11.45 2.60 11.85
CA ALA A 350 12.56 2.67 12.80
C ALA A 350 13.34 3.99 12.68
N HIS A 351 13.52 4.47 11.45
CA HIS A 351 14.17 5.75 11.18
C HIS A 351 13.37 6.92 11.76
N PHE A 352 12.07 7.01 11.47
CA PHE A 352 11.21 8.08 11.99
C PHE A 352 11.19 8.11 13.51
N ARG A 353 11.07 6.94 14.14
CA ARG A 353 11.15 6.82 15.61
C ARG A 353 12.48 7.34 16.14
N ARG A 354 13.60 6.94 15.53
CA ARG A 354 14.94 7.35 15.97
C ARG A 354 15.11 8.88 15.87
N ARG A 355 14.73 9.46 14.74
CA ARG A 355 14.79 10.92 14.51
C ARG A 355 14.03 11.70 15.59
N VAL A 356 12.80 11.32 15.90
CA VAL A 356 12.00 11.98 16.95
C VAL A 356 12.64 11.87 18.34
N ILE A 357 13.33 10.74 18.64
CA ILE A 357 14.04 10.55 19.91
C ILE A 357 15.28 11.43 19.98
N GLU A 358 16.07 11.50 18.90
CA GLU A 358 17.26 12.34 18.81
C GLU A 358 16.92 13.82 19.01
N GLU A 359 15.74 14.26 18.56
CA GLU A 359 15.23 15.62 18.79
C GLU A 359 14.62 15.85 20.18
N GLY A 360 14.54 14.82 21.03
CA GLY A 360 13.93 14.92 22.36
C GLY A 360 12.40 15.08 22.34
N LEU A 361 11.74 14.87 21.19
CA LEU A 361 10.32 15.17 20.98
C LEU A 361 9.39 13.97 21.22
N LEU A 362 9.92 12.82 21.63
CA LEU A 362 9.14 11.60 21.85
C LEU A 362 7.86 11.78 22.70
N PRO A 363 7.79 12.67 23.72
CA PRO A 363 6.56 12.93 24.46
C PRO A 363 5.41 13.53 23.62
N HIS A 364 5.70 14.15 22.47
CA HIS A 364 4.71 14.76 21.58
C HIS A 364 4.25 13.83 20.45
N PHE A 365 4.90 12.67 20.30
CA PHE A 365 4.68 11.76 19.18
C PHE A 365 4.11 10.42 19.62
N GLU A 366 3.13 9.96 18.84
CA GLU A 366 2.60 8.61 18.90
C GLU A 366 2.88 7.87 17.60
N PHE A 367 3.41 6.64 17.71
CA PHE A 367 3.61 5.73 16.58
C PHE A 367 2.73 4.51 16.77
N SER A 368 1.72 4.32 15.92
CA SER A 368 0.77 3.22 16.08
C SER A 368 1.26 1.90 15.47
N GLY A 369 2.18 1.97 14.50
CA GLY A 369 2.41 0.84 13.59
C GLY A 369 1.23 0.66 12.64
N TYR A 370 1.11 -0.54 12.05
CA TYR A 370 -0.02 -0.92 11.20
C TYR A 370 -1.34 -0.91 12.00
N VAL A 371 -2.34 -0.22 11.46
CA VAL A 371 -3.71 -0.13 12.00
C VAL A 371 -4.68 -0.69 10.96
N PRO A 372 -5.49 -1.71 11.28
CA PRO A 372 -6.52 -2.20 10.38
C PRO A 372 -7.56 -1.13 10.08
N PHE A 373 -8.20 -1.26 8.91
CA PHE A 373 -9.21 -0.32 8.44
C PHE A 373 -10.35 -0.09 9.44
N GLU A 374 -10.79 -1.13 10.15
CA GLU A 374 -11.89 -1.05 11.11
C GLU A 374 -11.55 -0.20 12.34
N GLU A 375 -10.26 -0.04 12.64
CA GLU A 375 -9.77 0.74 13.77
C GLU A 375 -9.38 2.17 13.40
N LEU A 376 -9.15 2.45 12.10
CA LEU A 376 -8.74 3.77 11.63
C LEU A 376 -9.69 4.90 12.07
N PRO A 377 -11.04 4.75 12.05
CA PRO A 377 -11.93 5.83 12.47
C PRO A 377 -11.67 6.35 13.89
N ALA A 378 -11.31 5.45 14.82
CA ALA A 378 -10.98 5.82 16.19
C ALA A 378 -9.67 6.61 16.28
N PHE A 379 -8.68 6.31 15.44
CA PHE A 379 -7.46 7.10 15.34
C PHE A 379 -7.72 8.48 14.72
N LEU A 380 -8.48 8.52 13.63
CA LEU A 380 -8.82 9.76 12.92
C LEU A 380 -9.64 10.74 13.77
N ALA A 381 -10.38 10.25 14.77
CA ALA A 381 -11.11 11.08 15.72
C ALA A 381 -10.17 11.91 16.63
N ARG A 382 -8.90 11.54 16.72
CA ARG A 382 -7.92 12.12 17.66
C ARG A 382 -7.12 13.28 17.10
N PHE A 383 -7.30 13.61 15.83
CA PHE A 383 -6.69 14.77 15.20
C PHE A 383 -7.67 15.48 14.28
N LYS A 384 -7.33 16.72 13.91
CA LYS A 384 -8.15 17.57 13.04
C LYS A 384 -7.46 18.00 11.75
N ILE A 385 -6.12 17.91 11.72
CA ILE A 385 -5.32 18.17 10.52
C ILE A 385 -4.64 16.88 10.11
N PHE A 386 -4.99 16.38 8.94
CA PHE A 386 -4.22 15.36 8.24
C PHE A 386 -3.05 16.03 7.53
N VAL A 387 -1.85 15.51 7.75
CA VAL A 387 -0.64 16.00 7.09
C VAL A 387 -0.27 15.05 5.96
N ALA A 388 -0.07 15.60 4.77
CA ALA A 388 0.42 14.92 3.58
C ALA A 388 1.92 15.25 3.37
N PRO A 389 2.86 14.54 4.02
CA PRO A 389 4.30 14.83 3.94
C PRO A 389 4.96 14.19 2.71
N VAL A 390 4.17 13.86 1.69
CA VAL A 390 4.62 13.11 0.51
C VAL A 390 5.49 13.97 -0.39
N ARG A 391 6.39 13.32 -1.13
CA ARG A 391 7.28 13.98 -2.12
C ARG A 391 6.96 13.62 -3.57
N GLN A 392 6.08 12.65 -3.76
CA GLN A 392 5.53 12.28 -5.03
C GLN A 392 4.12 11.76 -4.79
N GLU A 393 3.17 12.22 -5.61
CA GLU A 393 1.79 11.74 -5.50
C GLU A 393 1.10 11.78 -6.86
N SER A 394 0.65 10.62 -7.33
CA SER A 394 -0.11 10.50 -8.58
C SER A 394 -1.59 10.76 -8.38
N PHE A 395 -2.13 10.39 -7.21
CA PHE A 395 -3.47 10.78 -6.79
C PHE A 395 -3.49 10.86 -5.27
N GLY A 396 -3.30 9.74 -4.59
CA GLY A 396 -3.13 9.73 -3.14
C GLY A 396 -4.43 9.53 -2.41
N GLN A 397 -5.01 8.34 -2.58
CA GLN A 397 -6.29 7.93 -1.97
C GLN A 397 -6.42 8.24 -0.47
N VAL A 398 -5.32 8.32 0.26
CA VAL A 398 -5.34 8.71 1.69
C VAL A 398 -5.81 10.16 1.89
N VAL A 399 -5.49 11.09 0.99
CA VAL A 399 -5.92 12.49 1.11
C VAL A 399 -7.45 12.60 1.00
N PRO A 400 -8.11 12.12 -0.08
CA PRO A 400 -9.57 12.18 -0.12
C PRO A 400 -10.26 11.29 0.92
N PHE A 401 -9.58 10.25 1.42
CA PHE A 401 -10.02 9.51 2.60
C PHE A 401 -10.00 10.38 3.88
N ALA A 402 -8.96 11.16 4.12
CA ALA A 402 -8.91 12.10 5.24
C ALA A 402 -9.97 13.20 5.10
N MET A 403 -10.17 13.69 3.87
CA MET A 403 -11.20 14.68 3.55
C MET A 403 -12.61 14.14 3.84
N SER A 404 -12.92 12.89 3.48
CA SER A 404 -14.22 12.28 3.75
C SER A 404 -14.52 12.21 5.26
N CYS A 405 -13.47 12.00 6.06
CA CYS A 405 -13.52 12.02 7.52
C CYS A 405 -13.71 13.44 8.10
N GLY A 406 -13.75 14.49 7.27
CA GLY A 406 -13.94 15.88 7.68
C GLY A 406 -12.71 16.49 8.32
N LEU A 407 -11.52 16.04 7.92
CA LEU A 407 -10.25 16.61 8.37
C LEU A 407 -9.85 17.77 7.46
N ALA A 408 -9.26 18.80 8.07
CA ALA A 408 -8.42 19.71 7.31
C ALA A 408 -7.21 18.91 6.79
N VAL A 409 -6.72 19.27 5.61
CA VAL A 409 -5.54 18.64 5.01
C VAL A 409 -4.52 19.74 4.77
N ALA A 410 -3.27 19.49 5.13
CA ALA A 410 -2.14 20.38 4.88
C ALA A 410 -0.89 19.56 4.53
N GLY A 411 0.06 20.13 3.81
CA GLY A 411 1.24 19.37 3.36
C GLY A 411 2.00 20.06 2.24
N TYR A 412 2.74 19.28 1.45
CA TYR A 412 3.47 19.85 0.33
C TYR A 412 2.57 20.07 -0.90
N ARG A 413 2.86 21.13 -1.65
CA ARG A 413 2.27 21.39 -2.98
C ARG A 413 2.90 20.47 -4.02
N ILE A 414 2.38 19.25 -4.12
CA ILE A 414 3.01 18.23 -4.94
C ILE A 414 1.97 17.36 -5.65
N GLY A 415 2.24 17.05 -6.91
CA GLY A 415 1.41 16.15 -7.71
C GLY A 415 -0.07 16.54 -7.70
N ALA A 416 -0.94 15.56 -7.49
CA ALA A 416 -2.39 15.74 -7.47
C ALA A 416 -2.95 16.36 -6.17
N VAL A 417 -2.12 16.70 -5.18
CA VAL A 417 -2.63 17.18 -3.87
C VAL A 417 -3.44 18.49 -4.00
N PRO A 418 -2.97 19.54 -4.72
CA PRO A 418 -3.76 20.77 -4.89
C PRO A 418 -5.07 20.53 -5.65
N GLU A 419 -5.01 19.69 -6.68
CA GLU A 419 -6.17 19.28 -7.50
C GLU A 419 -7.24 18.60 -6.65
N ILE A 420 -6.83 17.68 -5.75
CA ILE A 420 -7.73 16.97 -4.86
C ILE A 420 -8.40 17.91 -3.85
N LEU A 421 -7.63 18.86 -3.29
CA LEU A 421 -8.15 19.83 -2.34
C LEU A 421 -9.02 20.92 -3.01
N GLY A 422 -8.88 21.09 -4.33
CA GLY A 422 -9.53 22.17 -5.07
C GLY A 422 -8.96 23.55 -4.72
N GLY A 423 -7.69 23.59 -4.30
CA GLY A 423 -7.03 24.76 -3.75
C GLY A 423 -5.67 24.41 -3.15
N ASP A 424 -4.91 25.42 -2.76
CA ASP A 424 -3.51 25.26 -2.41
C ASP A 424 -3.10 26.07 -1.16
N GLU A 425 -4.08 26.64 -0.45
CA GLU A 425 -3.91 27.57 0.66
C GLU A 425 -3.44 26.92 1.97
N THR A 426 -3.44 25.58 2.02
CA THR A 426 -2.91 24.78 3.12
C THR A 426 -1.64 24.02 2.73
N LEU A 427 -1.08 24.34 1.56
CA LEU A 427 0.07 23.66 0.99
C LEU A 427 1.25 24.63 0.89
N GLY A 428 2.47 24.11 1.10
CA GLY A 428 3.72 24.86 0.93
C GLY A 428 4.73 24.10 0.07
N ASP A 429 5.80 24.77 -0.32
CA ASP A 429 6.82 24.20 -1.21
C ASP A 429 8.07 23.79 -0.42
N THR A 430 8.38 24.51 0.67
CA THR A 430 9.52 24.22 1.55
C THR A 430 9.10 23.62 2.89
N LEU A 431 10.04 22.98 3.60
CA LEU A 431 9.80 22.44 4.94
C LEU A 431 9.34 23.53 5.92
N ASP A 432 10.04 24.68 5.94
CA ASP A 432 9.79 25.74 6.92
C ASP A 432 8.44 26.42 6.68
N GLU A 433 8.16 26.76 5.42
CA GLU A 433 6.88 27.32 4.97
C GLU A 433 5.72 26.38 5.31
N THR A 434 5.82 25.10 4.92
CA THR A 434 4.76 24.12 5.17
C THR A 434 4.52 23.92 6.65
N ALA A 435 5.59 23.87 7.46
CA ALA A 435 5.47 23.78 8.91
C ALA A 435 4.82 25.05 9.51
N GLY A 436 5.13 26.22 8.97
CA GLY A 436 4.51 27.49 9.34
C GLY A 436 3.01 27.52 9.06
N ILE A 437 2.59 27.07 7.86
CA ILE A 437 1.17 26.96 7.48
C ILE A 437 0.41 26.05 8.45
N ILE A 438 0.96 24.88 8.76
CA ILE A 438 0.33 23.93 9.69
C ILE A 438 0.25 24.51 11.11
N ALA A 439 1.32 25.17 11.58
CA ALA A 439 1.34 25.80 12.90
C ALA A 439 0.29 26.91 13.00
N ALA A 440 0.20 27.81 12.02
CA ALA A 440 -0.82 28.85 11.97
C ALA A 440 -2.24 28.27 11.93
N LEU A 441 -2.44 27.16 11.20
CA LEU A 441 -3.74 26.49 11.16
C LEU A 441 -4.12 25.90 12.53
N LEU A 442 -3.17 25.36 13.29
CA LEU A 442 -3.40 24.85 14.65
C LEU A 442 -3.83 25.92 15.67
N ASP A 443 -3.59 27.20 15.36
CA ASP A 443 -4.00 28.34 16.18
C ASP A 443 -5.39 28.90 15.76
N ASP A 444 -5.99 28.38 14.69
CA ASP A 444 -7.29 28.80 14.15
C ASP A 444 -8.26 27.61 14.05
N ARG A 445 -8.98 27.35 15.14
CA ARG A 445 -9.93 26.23 15.24
C ARG A 445 -11.09 26.36 14.27
N ASP A 446 -11.61 27.57 14.07
CA ASP A 446 -12.76 27.81 13.18
C ASP A 446 -12.38 27.53 11.73
N ARG A 447 -11.16 27.94 11.33
CA ARG A 447 -10.61 27.62 10.01
C ARG A 447 -10.38 26.12 9.82
N ILE A 448 -9.84 25.41 10.82
CA ILE A 448 -9.73 23.94 10.78
C ILE A 448 -11.09 23.30 10.48
N GLU A 449 -12.14 23.74 11.17
CA GLU A 449 -13.47 23.16 10.98
C GLU A 449 -14.08 23.52 9.63
N ALA A 450 -13.92 24.78 9.19
CA ALA A 450 -14.39 25.22 7.88
C ALA A 450 -13.74 24.40 6.75
N LEU A 451 -12.41 24.22 6.82
CA LEU A 451 -11.66 23.38 5.88
C LEU A 451 -12.13 21.92 5.94
N GLY A 452 -12.31 21.35 7.14
CA GLY A 452 -12.83 20.00 7.30
C GLY A 452 -14.22 19.79 6.68
N ARG A 453 -15.14 20.74 6.86
CA ARG A 453 -16.48 20.71 6.23
C ARG A 453 -16.37 20.79 4.71
N ARG A 454 -15.57 21.73 4.18
CA ARG A 454 -15.35 21.88 2.74
C ARG A 454 -14.74 20.61 2.14
N ASN A 455 -13.68 20.09 2.75
CA ASN A 455 -13.01 18.87 2.32
C ASN A 455 -13.98 17.67 2.27
N ARG A 456 -14.83 17.50 3.28
CA ARG A 456 -15.85 16.44 3.26
C ARG A 456 -16.84 16.61 2.11
N ALA A 457 -17.28 17.83 1.82
CA ALA A 457 -18.19 18.11 0.72
C ALA A 457 -17.54 17.79 -0.64
N ILE A 458 -16.30 18.23 -0.86
CA ILE A 458 -15.51 17.91 -2.05
C ILE A 458 -15.36 16.39 -2.21
N ALA A 459 -15.00 15.69 -1.13
CA ALA A 459 -14.79 14.25 -1.19
C ALA A 459 -16.05 13.47 -1.54
N LYS A 460 -17.20 13.85 -0.97
CA LYS A 460 -18.50 13.28 -1.32
C LYS A 460 -18.88 13.52 -2.78
N ALA A 461 -18.62 14.72 -3.29
CA ALA A 461 -18.96 15.08 -4.66
C ALA A 461 -18.05 14.41 -5.70
N ARG A 462 -16.75 14.28 -5.43
CA ARG A 462 -15.74 13.95 -6.46
C ARG A 462 -15.11 12.58 -6.35
N PHE A 463 -15.02 12.00 -5.15
CA PHE A 463 -14.17 10.82 -4.90
C PHE A 463 -14.96 9.62 -4.37
N SER A 464 -16.28 9.60 -4.52
CA SER A 464 -17.08 8.42 -4.17
C SER A 464 -16.86 7.29 -5.18
N VAL A 465 -16.93 6.04 -4.72
CA VAL A 465 -16.92 4.88 -5.64
C VAL A 465 -18.03 4.97 -6.68
N GLY A 466 -19.20 5.49 -6.29
CA GLY A 466 -20.33 5.71 -7.21
C GLY A 466 -19.99 6.67 -8.36
N ALA A 467 -19.32 7.79 -8.06
CA ALA A 467 -18.89 8.75 -9.09
C ALA A 467 -17.85 8.15 -10.04
N MET A 468 -16.83 7.47 -9.49
CA MET A 468 -15.83 6.75 -10.29
C MET A 468 -16.49 5.71 -11.20
N ALA A 469 -17.36 4.86 -10.63
CA ALA A 469 -18.03 3.80 -11.37
C ALA A 469 -18.90 4.37 -12.49
N ALA A 470 -19.64 5.45 -12.24
CA ALA A 470 -20.43 6.14 -13.27
C ALA A 470 -19.57 6.70 -14.40
N ALA A 471 -18.40 7.28 -14.10
CA ALA A 471 -17.45 7.77 -15.10
C ALA A 471 -16.91 6.66 -16.00
N TYR A 472 -16.49 5.51 -15.43
CA TYR A 472 -16.10 4.34 -16.23
C TYR A 472 -17.26 3.78 -17.04
N CYS A 473 -18.46 3.79 -16.46
CA CYS A 473 -19.66 3.29 -17.13
C CYS A 473 -20.01 4.13 -18.37
N SER A 474 -19.88 5.46 -18.27
CA SER A 474 -19.99 6.36 -19.42
C SER A 474 -18.89 6.09 -20.44
N LEU A 475 -17.64 5.97 -19.99
CA LEU A 475 -16.51 5.68 -20.87
C LEU A 475 -16.68 4.37 -21.66
N TYR A 476 -17.13 3.30 -21.00
CA TYR A 476 -17.38 2.04 -21.69
C TYR A 476 -18.47 2.18 -22.75
N ARG A 477 -19.54 2.94 -22.47
CA ARG A 477 -20.60 3.20 -23.45
C ARG A 477 -20.11 3.97 -24.66
N ASP A 478 -19.23 4.95 -24.45
CA ASP A 478 -18.66 5.76 -25.54
C ASP A 478 -17.76 4.94 -26.47
N ILE A 479 -17.10 3.91 -25.94
CA ILE A 479 -16.09 3.10 -26.65
C ILE A 479 -16.66 1.80 -27.21
N ALA A 480 -17.63 1.20 -26.52
CA ALA A 480 -18.15 -0.10 -26.88
C ALA A 480 -19.05 -0.05 -28.14
N PRO A 481 -19.30 -1.21 -28.79
CA PRO A 481 -20.15 -1.29 -29.97
C PRO A 481 -21.58 -0.78 -29.74
N LYS A 482 -22.29 -0.44 -30.84
CA LYS A 482 -23.62 0.22 -30.80
C LYS A 482 -24.72 -0.57 -30.08
N ASP A 483 -24.56 -1.88 -29.89
CA ASP A 483 -25.52 -2.74 -29.16
C ASP A 483 -25.19 -2.87 -27.66
N PHE A 484 -24.29 -2.03 -27.14
CA PHE A 484 -24.02 -1.86 -25.72
C PHE A 484 -25.19 -1.13 -25.04
N GLU A 485 -26.25 -1.86 -24.71
CA GLU A 485 -27.34 -1.33 -23.89
C GLU A 485 -27.01 -1.43 -22.40
N MET A 486 -27.13 -0.31 -21.69
CA MET A 486 -27.06 -0.30 -20.25
C MET A 486 -28.38 0.09 -19.62
N ALA A 487 -28.74 -0.63 -18.56
CA ALA A 487 -29.90 -0.28 -17.76
C ALA A 487 -29.81 1.17 -17.22
N PRO A 488 -30.94 1.89 -17.06
CA PRO A 488 -31.00 3.23 -16.48
C PRO A 488 -30.70 3.25 -14.96
N GLY A 489 -30.54 4.46 -14.38
CA GLY A 489 -30.43 4.67 -12.93
C GLY A 489 -29.01 4.73 -12.35
N LEU A 490 -28.01 5.10 -13.16
CA LEU A 490 -26.68 5.47 -12.65
C LEU A 490 -26.68 6.96 -12.28
N PRO A 491 -25.90 7.40 -11.27
CA PRO A 491 -25.65 8.81 -11.06
C PRO A 491 -24.92 9.39 -12.28
N ASP A 492 -25.09 10.69 -12.52
CA ASP A 492 -24.41 11.38 -13.61
C ASP A 492 -22.89 11.23 -13.49
N ALA A 493 -22.23 10.95 -14.62
CA ALA A 493 -20.79 10.84 -14.66
C ALA A 493 -20.16 12.21 -14.37
N VAL A 494 -19.38 12.31 -13.30
CA VAL A 494 -18.54 13.48 -13.04
C VAL A 494 -17.22 13.25 -13.79
N LEU A 495 -17.08 13.90 -14.94
CA LEU A 495 -15.81 13.98 -15.65
C LEU A 495 -15.06 15.24 -15.20
N PHE A 496 -13.76 15.10 -14.98
CA PHE A 496 -12.88 16.20 -14.59
C PHE A 496 -12.20 16.79 -15.84
N PRO A 497 -11.68 18.03 -15.77
CA PRO A 497 -11.00 18.65 -16.91
C PRO A 497 -9.83 17.80 -17.41
N LEU A 498 -9.35 18.14 -18.61
CA LEU A 498 -8.22 17.52 -19.30
C LEU A 498 -7.00 18.41 -19.30
#